data_AF-K0QZN6-F1
#
_entry.id   AF-K0QZN6-F1
#
_cell.length_a   1.000
_cell.length_b   1.000
_cell.length_c   1.000
_cell.angle_alpha   90.00
_cell.angle_beta   90.00
_cell.angle_gamma   90.00
#
_symmetry.space_group_name_H-M   'P 1'
#
loop_
_entity.id
_entity.type
_entity.pdbx_description
1 polymer ?
#
loop_
_entity_poly.entity_id
_entity_poly.type
_entity_poly.pdbx_seq_one_letter_code
_entity_poly.pdbx_strand_id
1 'polypeptide(L)'
;RWRGSTLARTEIGSTHLRQTCAACASLPGGGFRVLHDQVKTLIITFFRLAGVTANDEDALWMLGRVPDPYMRRYTDWILRARAEDRKYPDGTIVADFVARDCPTSNQASNDSGLGGRSDILGEVKTIQPGKSSYRKGNCQANPPANQRASNVRRNYRKRTVGLDRAHAPEVVGDGTNGQVGPFEEALGQFHTGNVFPIVAGAFSEVNEDASKLVTNLARLHCQDRLWKVDVTTSQPQQERQCLPNHAVTVQARPKVA
;
A
#
# COMPACT_ATOMS: atom_id res chain seq x y z
N ARG A 1 -29.53 3.57 -56.89
CA ARG A 1 -30.52 2.60 -57.41
C ARG A 1 -30.16 1.23 -56.82
N TRP A 2 -31.08 0.65 -56.06
CA TRP A 2 -30.95 -0.56 -55.23
C TRP A 2 -30.77 -1.87 -56.04
N ARG A 3 -30.11 -2.87 -55.43
CA ARG A 3 -30.63 -4.23 -55.07
C ARG A 3 -29.46 -5.09 -54.57
N GLY A 4 -29.42 -5.56 -53.33
CA GLY A 4 -30.13 -6.72 -52.73
C GLY A 4 -29.03 -7.48 -51.94
N SER A 5 -29.21 -8.16 -50.81
CA SER A 5 -30.38 -8.83 -50.24
C SER A 5 -30.03 -9.21 -48.79
N THR A 6 -31.09 -9.20 -47.98
CA THR A 6 -31.17 -9.55 -46.56
C THR A 6 -30.72 -10.99 -46.27
N LEU A 7 -29.88 -11.17 -45.25
CA LEU A 7 -29.84 -12.41 -44.49
C LEU A 7 -29.80 -12.04 -43.01
N ALA A 8 -30.97 -12.19 -42.39
CA ALA A 8 -31.21 -11.99 -40.97
C ALA A 8 -30.26 -12.90 -40.17
N ARG A 9 -29.46 -12.30 -39.29
CA ARG A 9 -28.80 -13.05 -38.21
C ARG A 9 -29.35 -12.52 -36.90
N THR A 10 -30.18 -13.36 -36.32
CA THR A 10 -30.85 -13.26 -35.03
C THR A 10 -29.92 -12.71 -33.96
N GLU A 11 -30.37 -11.63 -33.31
CA GLU A 11 -29.82 -11.13 -32.05
C GLU A 11 -29.87 -12.23 -30.99
N ILE A 12 -28.73 -12.60 -30.42
CA ILE A 12 -28.65 -13.13 -29.05
C ILE A 12 -27.36 -12.57 -28.42
N GLY A 13 -27.52 -11.73 -27.39
CA GLY A 13 -26.51 -11.56 -26.34
C GLY A 13 -25.64 -10.30 -26.39
N SER A 14 -26.23 -9.12 -26.52
CA SER A 14 -25.57 -7.87 -26.09
C SER A 14 -25.55 -7.81 -24.56
N THR A 15 -24.64 -8.56 -23.91
CA THR A 15 -24.30 -8.30 -22.50
C THR A 15 -23.23 -7.21 -22.46
N HIS A 16 -23.76 -6.01 -22.43
CA HIS A 16 -23.12 -4.79 -21.96
C HIS A 16 -22.43 -5.04 -20.60
N LEU A 17 -21.17 -5.45 -20.62
CA LEU A 17 -20.29 -5.29 -19.46
C LEU A 17 -19.96 -3.80 -19.38
N ARG A 18 -20.88 -3.02 -18.80
CA ARG A 18 -20.57 -1.66 -18.34
C ARG A 18 -19.53 -1.80 -17.24
N GLN A 19 -18.25 -1.78 -17.60
CA GLN A 19 -17.18 -1.46 -16.66
C GLN A 19 -17.46 -0.05 -16.14
N THR A 20 -18.08 0.04 -14.97
CA THR A 20 -18.18 1.28 -14.21
C THR A 20 -16.77 1.76 -13.92
N CYS A 21 -16.34 2.81 -14.61
CA CYS A 21 -15.10 3.51 -14.31
C CYS A 21 -15.22 4.10 -12.90
N ALA A 22 -14.26 3.85 -12.01
CA ALA A 22 -14.21 4.52 -10.70
C ALA A 22 -14.17 6.06 -10.86
N ALA A 23 -13.70 6.55 -12.00
CA ALA A 23 -13.70 7.97 -12.36
C ALA A 23 -15.02 8.49 -12.97
N CYS A 24 -16.07 7.66 -13.14
CA CYS A 24 -17.36 8.07 -13.72
C CYS A 24 -18.32 8.74 -12.72
N ALA A 25 -17.93 8.94 -11.46
CA ALA A 25 -18.70 9.83 -10.59
C ALA A 25 -18.55 11.26 -11.11
N SER A 26 -19.65 11.83 -11.65
CA SER A 26 -19.73 13.24 -12.01
C SER A 26 -19.65 14.08 -10.74
N LEU A 27 -18.43 14.38 -10.32
CA LEU A 27 -18.17 15.26 -9.19
C LEU A 27 -17.87 16.66 -9.74
N PRO A 28 -18.52 17.71 -9.22
CA PRO A 28 -18.23 19.09 -9.60
C PRO A 28 -16.74 19.36 -9.42
N GLY A 29 -16.17 20.21 -10.29
CA GLY A 29 -14.72 20.46 -10.40
C GLY A 29 -14.03 20.48 -9.03
N GLY A 30 -13.29 19.41 -8.73
CA GLY A 30 -12.82 19.11 -7.38
C GLY A 30 -12.85 17.62 -7.01
N GLY A 31 -13.61 16.79 -7.74
CA GLY A 31 -13.75 15.35 -7.48
C GLY A 31 -12.46 14.54 -7.33
N PHE A 32 -11.37 14.96 -7.98
CA PHE A 32 -10.08 14.27 -7.87
C PHE A 32 -9.36 14.52 -6.54
N ARG A 33 -9.52 15.72 -5.96
CA ARG A 33 -8.99 16.00 -4.62
C ARG A 33 -9.76 15.20 -3.59
N VAL A 34 -11.09 15.16 -3.73
CA VAL A 34 -11.97 14.35 -2.89
C VAL A 34 -11.59 12.87 -2.97
N LEU A 35 -11.35 12.32 -4.16
CA LEU A 35 -10.95 10.92 -4.32
C LEU A 35 -9.55 10.65 -3.75
N HIS A 36 -8.58 11.55 -3.98
CA HIS A 36 -7.24 11.43 -3.38
C HIS A 36 -7.29 11.45 -1.85
N ASP A 37 -8.03 12.39 -1.27
CA ASP A 37 -8.23 12.51 0.18
C ASP A 37 -8.94 11.26 0.73
N GLN A 38 -9.97 10.76 0.05
CA GLN A 38 -10.65 9.52 0.43
C GLN A 38 -9.71 8.31 0.41
N VAL A 39 -8.89 8.15 -0.64
CA VAL A 39 -7.92 7.06 -0.73
C VAL A 39 -6.86 7.20 0.37
N LYS A 40 -6.34 8.41 0.60
CA LYS A 40 -5.39 8.71 1.67
C LYS A 40 -5.97 8.34 3.04
N THR A 41 -7.16 8.82 3.36
CA THR A 41 -7.85 8.51 4.62
C THR A 41 -8.09 7.01 4.77
N LEU A 42 -8.53 6.32 3.70
CA LEU A 42 -8.77 4.89 3.73
C LEU A 42 -7.50 4.09 4.06
N ILE A 43 -6.38 4.42 3.41
CA ILE A 43 -5.10 3.75 3.66
C ILE A 43 -4.60 4.01 5.08
N ILE A 44 -4.61 5.26 5.55
CA ILE A 44 -4.23 5.60 6.92
C ILE A 44 -5.10 4.84 7.93
N THR A 45 -6.40 4.70 7.63
CA THR A 45 -7.33 3.91 8.45
C THR A 45 -6.95 2.44 8.48
N PHE A 46 -6.56 1.84 7.35
CA PHE A 46 -6.08 0.45 7.32
C PHE A 46 -4.83 0.25 8.17
N PHE A 47 -3.86 1.17 8.11
CA PHE A 47 -2.69 1.12 8.98
C PHE A 47 -3.11 1.14 10.46
N ARG A 48 -3.96 2.09 10.85
CA ARG A 48 -4.43 2.22 12.24
C ARG A 48 -5.22 0.99 12.70
N LEU A 49 -6.05 0.41 11.85
CA LEU A 49 -6.77 -0.82 12.14
C LEU A 49 -5.83 -2.02 12.34
N ALA A 50 -4.72 -2.06 11.60
CA ALA A 50 -3.67 -3.06 11.77
C ALA A 50 -2.69 -2.72 12.93
N GLY A 51 -3.05 -1.78 13.82
CA GLY A 51 -2.21 -1.40 14.96
C GLY A 51 -0.98 -0.56 14.61
N VAL A 52 -0.86 -0.08 13.38
CA VAL A 52 0.28 0.74 12.91
C VAL A 52 -0.03 2.22 13.09
N THR A 53 0.91 2.96 13.70
CA THR A 53 0.80 4.41 13.83
C THR A 53 1.02 5.06 12.47
N ALA A 54 0.00 5.73 11.93
CA ALA A 54 0.08 6.46 10.67
C ALA A 54 -0.39 7.91 10.84
N ASN A 55 0.51 8.84 10.49
CA ASN A 55 0.31 10.29 10.56
C ASN A 55 0.09 10.84 9.15
N ASP A 56 -0.82 11.80 9.01
CA ASP A 56 -1.10 12.53 7.78
C ASP A 56 -0.09 13.65 7.53
N GLU A 57 0.23 13.89 6.26
CA GLU A 57 0.99 15.04 5.75
C GLU A 57 2.26 15.40 6.54
N ASP A 58 3.20 14.48 6.59
CA ASP A 58 4.44 14.68 7.35
C ASP A 58 5.52 15.33 6.47
N ALA A 59 5.74 16.63 6.65
CA ALA A 59 6.87 17.36 6.04
C ALA A 59 8.19 17.18 6.81
N LEU A 60 8.12 16.57 8.00
CA LEU A 60 9.23 16.40 8.93
C LEU A 60 9.79 14.98 8.93
N TRP A 61 9.42 14.15 7.95
CA TRP A 61 9.92 12.79 7.81
C TRP A 61 11.46 12.67 7.79
N MET A 62 12.15 13.77 7.45
CA MET A 62 13.62 13.87 7.45
C MET A 62 14.23 14.11 8.85
N LEU A 63 13.43 14.59 9.83
CA LEU A 63 13.92 14.83 11.19
C LEU A 63 14.38 13.52 11.84
N GLY A 64 15.57 13.56 12.44
CA GLY A 64 16.19 12.38 13.07
C GLY A 64 16.75 11.36 12.07
N ARG A 65 16.61 11.60 10.76
CA ARG A 65 17.19 10.75 9.69
C ARG A 65 18.34 11.44 8.95
N VAL A 66 18.18 12.74 8.69
CA VAL A 66 19.23 13.57 8.11
C VAL A 66 20.11 14.12 9.25
N PRO A 67 21.44 13.93 9.21
CA PRO A 67 22.32 14.43 10.25
C PRO A 67 22.50 15.95 10.20
N ASP A 68 22.87 16.54 11.34
CA ASP A 68 23.41 17.90 11.37
C ASP A 68 24.79 17.94 10.69
N PRO A 69 25.16 19.04 10.01
CA PRO A 69 24.46 20.34 9.95
C PRO A 69 23.40 20.44 8.84
N TYR A 70 23.22 19.41 8.01
CA TYR A 70 22.39 19.48 6.80
C TYR A 70 20.91 19.69 7.10
N MET A 71 20.38 19.02 8.14
CA MET A 71 18.98 19.18 8.53
C MET A 71 18.68 20.59 9.04
N ARG A 72 19.61 21.22 9.77
CA ARG A 72 19.49 22.65 10.17
C ARG A 72 19.43 23.56 8.95
N ARG A 73 20.33 23.39 7.97
CA ARG A 73 20.33 24.20 6.74
C ARG A 73 18.99 24.10 5.98
N TYR A 74 18.44 22.89 5.87
CA TYR A 74 17.14 22.65 5.24
C TYR A 74 15.99 23.30 6.04
N THR A 75 16.00 23.15 7.36
CA THR A 75 14.96 23.72 8.23
C THR A 75 15.00 25.25 8.20
N ASP A 76 16.20 25.86 8.30
CA ASP A 76 16.39 27.31 8.19
C ASP A 76 15.90 27.83 6.84
N TRP A 77 16.16 27.10 5.76
CA TRP A 77 15.68 27.43 4.42
C TRP A 77 14.14 27.41 4.33
N ILE A 78 13.47 26.40 4.89
CA ILE A 78 12.00 26.36 4.98
C ILE A 78 11.47 27.54 5.81
N LEU A 79 12.08 27.80 6.97
CA LEU A 79 11.63 28.87 7.87
C LEU A 79 11.76 30.25 7.21
N ARG A 80 12.87 30.51 6.50
CA ARG A 80 13.05 31.74 5.72
C ARG A 80 11.98 31.90 4.64
N ALA A 81 11.71 30.85 3.88
CA ALA A 81 10.67 30.91 2.84
C ALA A 81 9.26 31.18 3.42
N ARG A 82 8.94 30.61 4.58
CA ARG A 82 7.68 30.89 5.28
C ARG A 82 7.57 32.32 5.77
N ALA A 83 8.68 32.92 6.20
CA ALA A 83 8.71 34.34 6.57
C ALA A 83 8.45 35.26 5.36
N GLU A 84 8.70 34.80 4.14
CA GLU A 84 8.37 35.48 2.88
C GLU A 84 6.95 35.15 2.36
N ASP A 85 6.05 34.67 3.23
CA ASP A 85 4.67 34.25 2.94
C ASP A 85 4.54 33.14 1.89
N ARG A 86 5.60 32.34 1.69
CA ARG A 86 5.55 31.12 0.86
C ARG A 86 5.22 29.93 1.76
N LYS A 87 4.00 29.38 1.62
CA LYS A 87 3.52 28.23 2.42
C LYS A 87 4.50 27.04 2.40
N TYR A 88 5.05 26.76 1.22
CA TYR A 88 6.14 25.80 1.01
C TYR A 88 7.09 26.34 -0.06
N PRO A 89 8.40 26.43 0.20
CA PRO A 89 9.34 26.78 -0.86
C PRO A 89 9.43 25.69 -1.93
N ASP A 90 9.75 26.11 -3.15
CA ASP A 90 10.00 25.22 -4.27
C ASP A 90 11.10 24.21 -3.90
N GLY A 91 10.74 22.93 -3.93
CA GLY A 91 11.64 21.83 -3.57
C GLY A 91 11.21 21.03 -2.34
N THR A 92 10.46 21.61 -1.39
CA THR A 92 10.06 20.94 -0.14
C THR A 92 9.29 19.64 -0.36
N ILE A 93 9.83 18.51 0.12
CA ILE A 93 9.23 17.19 -0.03
C ILE A 93 8.26 16.93 1.12
N VAL A 94 6.96 16.98 0.83
CA VAL A 94 5.90 16.59 1.77
C VAL A 94 5.30 15.28 1.27
N ALA A 95 5.30 14.27 2.14
CA ALA A 95 4.64 13.00 1.87
C ALA A 95 3.19 13.03 2.37
N ASP A 96 2.33 12.23 1.75
CA ASP A 96 0.92 12.15 2.13
C ASP A 96 0.73 11.52 3.52
N PHE A 97 1.60 10.57 3.89
CA PHE A 97 1.60 9.99 5.23
C PHE A 97 2.95 9.37 5.61
N VAL A 98 3.16 9.15 6.90
CA VAL A 98 4.23 8.32 7.44
C VAL A 98 3.62 7.27 8.36
N ALA A 99 3.85 6.00 8.06
CA ALA A 99 3.49 4.89 8.94
C ALA A 99 4.74 4.40 9.68
N ARG A 100 4.69 4.37 11.02
CA ARG A 100 5.83 4.04 11.88
C ARG A 100 5.79 2.57 12.28
N ASP A 101 6.95 1.94 12.34
CA ASP A 101 7.10 0.59 12.89
C ASP A 101 6.19 -0.45 12.20
N CYS A 102 6.02 -0.29 10.87
CA CYS A 102 5.14 -1.14 10.09
C CYS A 102 5.79 -2.54 9.94
N PRO A 103 5.07 -3.62 10.24
CA PRO A 103 5.55 -4.97 9.95
C PRO A 103 5.77 -5.12 8.44
N THR A 104 6.94 -5.61 8.07
CA THR A 104 7.28 -5.93 6.68
C THR A 104 7.26 -7.43 6.50
N SER A 105 6.72 -7.88 5.36
CA SER A 105 6.81 -9.30 4.99
C SER A 105 8.23 -9.60 4.51
N ASN A 106 9.16 -9.79 5.44
CA ASN A 106 10.41 -10.47 5.13
C ASN A 106 10.21 -11.95 5.43
N GLN A 107 10.07 -12.73 4.35
CA GLN A 107 10.11 -14.19 4.22
C GLN A 107 8.80 -14.96 4.06
N ALA A 108 8.98 -16.10 3.38
CA ALA A 108 7.98 -17.02 2.88
C ALA A 108 7.03 -17.53 3.98
N SER A 109 5.89 -18.02 3.51
CA SER A 109 4.73 -18.61 4.19
C SER A 109 4.94 -19.51 5.43
N ASN A 110 6.16 -19.81 5.87
CA ASN A 110 6.43 -20.84 6.84
C ASN A 110 7.44 -20.32 7.89
N ASP A 111 7.09 -20.51 9.15
CA ASP A 111 7.83 -20.21 10.38
C ASP A 111 7.63 -18.82 11.00
N SER A 112 7.40 -18.90 12.31
CA SER A 112 6.96 -17.91 13.28
C SER A 112 8.00 -16.81 13.54
N GLY A 113 8.42 -16.09 12.50
CA GLY A 113 9.27 -14.91 12.62
C GLY A 113 8.43 -13.65 12.52
N LEU A 114 8.43 -12.82 13.56
CA LEU A 114 8.07 -11.40 13.43
C LEU A 114 8.95 -10.81 12.33
N GLY A 115 8.39 -10.61 11.14
CA GLY A 115 9.09 -9.97 10.03
C GLY A 115 9.68 -8.63 10.48
N GLY A 116 10.79 -8.21 9.85
CA GLY A 116 11.42 -6.93 10.18
C GLY A 116 10.40 -5.78 10.18
N ARG A 117 10.58 -4.80 11.07
CA ARG A 117 9.70 -3.62 11.11
C ARG A 117 10.43 -2.44 10.48
N SER A 118 9.72 -1.65 9.70
CA SER A 118 10.29 -0.47 9.06
C SER A 118 9.26 0.64 8.93
N ASP A 119 9.71 1.89 8.96
CA ASP A 119 8.85 3.03 8.66
C ASP A 119 8.54 3.08 7.17
N ILE A 120 7.32 3.47 6.82
CA ILE A 120 6.85 3.67 5.46
C ILE A 120 6.62 5.16 5.24
N LEU A 121 7.32 5.73 4.27
CA LEU A 121 7.03 7.07 3.73
C LEU A 121 6.04 6.90 2.57
N GLY A 122 4.79 7.32 2.75
CA GLY A 122 3.71 7.03 1.81
C GLY A 122 3.35 8.20 0.89
N GLU A 123 3.14 7.89 -0.39
CA GLU A 123 2.64 8.86 -1.37
C GLU A 123 1.43 8.27 -2.12
N VAL A 124 0.30 8.96 -2.07
CA VAL A 124 -0.94 8.58 -2.73
C VAL A 124 -1.08 9.34 -4.05
N LYS A 125 -1.35 8.63 -5.14
CA LYS A 125 -1.67 9.24 -6.44
C LYS A 125 -2.90 8.59 -7.06
N THR A 126 -3.63 9.37 -7.82
CA THR A 126 -4.72 8.90 -8.68
C THR A 126 -4.36 9.09 -10.15
N ILE A 127 -4.87 8.24 -11.04
CA ILE A 127 -4.68 8.36 -12.48
C ILE A 127 -6.01 8.69 -13.15
N GLN A 128 -5.98 9.65 -14.08
CA GLN A 128 -7.10 9.93 -14.97
C GLN A 128 -7.09 9.03 -16.21
N PRO A 129 -8.27 8.59 -16.68
CA PRO A 129 -8.37 7.89 -17.95
C PRO A 129 -7.95 8.83 -19.07
N GLY A 130 -7.05 8.39 -19.93
CA GLY A 130 -6.46 9.21 -20.98
C GLY A 130 -5.76 8.36 -22.04
N LYS A 131 -5.67 8.89 -23.27
CA LYS A 131 -5.09 8.18 -24.42
C LYS A 131 -3.61 7.79 -24.18
N SER A 132 -2.87 8.63 -23.47
CA SER A 132 -1.47 8.40 -23.10
C SER A 132 -1.32 7.47 -21.90
N SER A 133 -2.20 7.56 -20.90
CA SER A 133 -2.16 6.74 -19.69
C SER A 133 -2.67 5.31 -19.93
N TYR A 134 -3.66 5.10 -20.80
CA TYR A 134 -4.31 3.80 -21.04
C TYR A 134 -4.22 3.35 -22.50
N ARG A 135 -3.04 3.44 -23.12
CA ARG A 135 -2.83 2.95 -24.49
C ARG A 135 -2.87 1.41 -24.52
N LYS A 136 -3.62 0.83 -25.47
CA LYS A 136 -3.95 -0.61 -25.63
C LYS A 136 -2.76 -1.61 -25.61
N GLY A 137 -1.51 -1.17 -25.66
CA GLY A 137 -0.31 -2.03 -25.50
C GLY A 137 0.44 -1.86 -24.18
N ASN A 138 0.33 -0.70 -23.52
CA ASN A 138 1.05 -0.43 -22.27
C ASN A 138 0.43 -1.16 -21.08
N CYS A 139 -0.90 -1.37 -21.11
CA CYS A 139 -1.63 -1.96 -20.00
C CYS A 139 -1.26 -3.43 -19.69
N GLN A 140 -0.68 -4.16 -20.65
CA GLN A 140 -0.31 -5.57 -20.44
C GLN A 140 1.13 -5.78 -19.99
N ALA A 141 2.07 -4.94 -20.45
CA ALA A 141 3.49 -5.08 -20.06
C ALA A 141 3.83 -4.31 -18.77
N ASN A 142 3.22 -3.15 -18.54
CA ASN A 142 3.37 -2.39 -17.31
C ASN A 142 2.10 -1.58 -17.02
N PRO A 143 1.22 -2.07 -16.12
CA PRO A 143 -0.04 -1.41 -15.81
C PRO A 143 0.14 0.09 -15.50
N PRO A 144 -0.78 0.97 -15.91
CA PRO A 144 -0.64 2.42 -15.73
C PRO A 144 -0.38 2.84 -14.28
N ALA A 145 -1.01 2.16 -13.31
CA ALA A 145 -0.77 2.36 -11.88
C ALA A 145 0.69 2.06 -11.48
N ASN A 146 1.27 0.96 -11.97
CA ASN A 146 2.67 0.58 -11.72
C ASN A 146 3.64 1.56 -12.39
N GLN A 147 3.33 2.00 -13.62
CA GLN A 147 4.15 3.02 -14.29
C GLN A 147 4.17 4.34 -13.51
N ARG A 148 3.02 4.77 -12.99
CA ARG A 148 2.92 5.97 -12.15
C ARG A 148 3.65 5.78 -10.83
N ALA A 149 3.57 4.60 -10.20
CA ALA A 149 4.29 4.27 -8.98
C ALA A 149 5.82 4.41 -9.17
N SER A 150 6.37 3.90 -10.27
CA SER A 150 7.78 4.07 -10.64
C SER A 150 8.17 5.54 -10.85
N ASN A 151 7.28 6.33 -11.45
CA ASN A 151 7.51 7.77 -11.61
C ASN A 151 7.51 8.51 -10.27
N VAL A 152 6.66 8.12 -9.32
CA VAL A 152 6.65 8.67 -7.95
C VAL A 152 7.98 8.39 -7.26
N ARG A 153 8.47 7.14 -7.28
CA ARG A 153 9.78 6.77 -6.72
C ARG A 153 10.93 7.57 -7.34
N ARG A 154 10.94 7.68 -8.68
CA ARG A 154 11.96 8.47 -9.40
C ARG A 154 11.87 9.95 -9.03
N ASN A 155 10.67 10.49 -8.86
CA ASN A 155 10.48 11.89 -8.49
C ASN A 155 11.03 12.17 -7.09
N TYR A 156 10.69 11.35 -6.09
CA TYR A 156 11.21 11.49 -4.73
C TYR A 156 12.73 11.44 -4.70
N ARG A 157 13.34 10.44 -5.35
CA ARG A 157 14.80 10.33 -5.45
C ARG A 157 15.43 11.55 -6.13
N LYS A 158 14.85 12.03 -7.24
CA LYS A 158 15.35 13.24 -7.92
C LYS A 158 15.30 14.47 -7.01
N ARG A 159 14.26 14.58 -6.19
CA ARG A 159 14.08 15.71 -5.28
C ARG A 159 15.05 15.65 -4.11
N THR A 160 15.32 14.47 -3.53
CA THR A 160 16.33 14.33 -2.47
C THR A 160 17.73 14.64 -2.99
N VAL A 161 18.09 14.18 -4.20
CA VAL A 161 19.34 14.59 -4.87
C VAL A 161 19.41 16.11 -5.06
N GLY A 162 18.28 16.75 -5.35
CA GLY A 162 18.20 18.22 -5.42
C GLY A 162 18.49 18.89 -4.08
N LEU A 163 17.98 18.32 -2.98
CA LEU A 163 18.26 18.79 -1.62
C LEU A 163 19.72 18.56 -1.22
N ASP A 164 20.30 17.42 -1.61
CA ASP A 164 21.72 17.13 -1.39
C ASP A 164 22.61 18.19 -2.04
N ARG A 165 22.34 18.54 -3.30
CA ARG A 165 23.08 19.59 -4.01
C ARG A 165 22.89 20.97 -3.38
N ALA A 166 21.71 21.26 -2.84
CA ALA A 166 21.39 22.56 -2.27
C ALA A 166 21.94 22.75 -0.84
N HIS A 167 21.94 21.69 -0.04
CA HIS A 167 22.17 21.78 1.41
C HIS A 167 23.38 20.98 1.89
N ALA A 168 23.90 20.06 1.09
CA ALA A 168 25.12 19.28 1.35
C ALA A 168 26.11 19.27 0.15
N PRO A 169 26.38 20.43 -0.50
CA PRO A 169 27.29 20.49 -1.65
C PRO A 169 28.72 20.01 -1.32
N GLU A 170 29.14 20.08 -0.05
CA GLU A 170 30.42 19.55 0.39
C GLU A 170 30.51 18.01 0.35
N VAL A 171 29.36 17.32 0.35
CA VAL A 171 29.28 15.86 0.28
C VAL A 171 29.16 15.39 -1.17
N VAL A 172 28.30 16.02 -1.96
CA VAL A 172 27.94 15.54 -3.30
C VAL A 172 28.54 16.35 -4.45
N GLY A 173 29.15 17.50 -4.16
CA GLY A 173 29.64 18.43 -5.15
C GLY A 173 28.53 18.93 -6.08
N ASP A 174 28.79 18.91 -7.38
CA ASP A 174 27.80 19.21 -8.44
C ASP A 174 26.81 18.04 -8.70
N GLY A 175 26.99 16.92 -7.99
CA GLY A 175 26.18 15.72 -8.11
C GLY A 175 26.43 14.91 -9.38
N THR A 176 27.61 15.05 -10.00
CA THR A 176 28.05 14.21 -11.14
C THR A 176 28.85 12.98 -10.71
N ASN A 177 29.41 13.00 -9.50
CA ASN A 177 30.31 11.95 -8.99
C ASN A 177 29.60 10.68 -8.47
N GLY A 178 28.27 10.60 -8.59
CA GLY A 178 27.49 9.45 -8.13
C GLY A 178 27.47 9.25 -6.61
N GLN A 179 27.97 10.23 -5.84
CA GLN A 179 27.92 10.21 -4.38
C GLN A 179 26.49 10.42 -3.88
N VAL A 180 26.07 9.55 -2.96
CA VAL A 180 24.79 9.65 -2.27
C VAL A 180 24.93 10.67 -1.14
N GLY A 181 24.08 11.69 -1.15
CA GLY A 181 24.06 12.70 -0.11
C GLY A 181 23.15 12.34 1.07
N PRO A 182 23.20 13.12 2.17
CA PRO A 182 22.48 12.82 3.41
C PRO A 182 20.95 12.77 3.25
N PHE A 183 20.36 13.50 2.32
CA PHE A 183 18.91 13.49 2.07
C PHE A 183 18.48 12.28 1.24
N GLU A 184 19.25 11.89 0.21
CA GLU A 184 19.03 10.63 -0.51
C GLU A 184 19.22 9.42 0.42
N GLU A 185 20.24 9.44 1.27
CA GLU A 185 20.48 8.40 2.28
C GLU A 185 19.31 8.28 3.27
N ALA A 186 18.80 9.42 3.77
CA ALA A 186 17.63 9.44 4.67
C ALA A 186 16.37 8.84 4.04
N LEU A 187 16.16 9.05 2.73
CA LEU A 187 15.08 8.40 1.98
C LEU A 187 15.30 6.88 1.87
N GLY A 188 16.56 6.45 1.75
CA GLY A 188 16.97 5.04 1.73
C GLY A 188 16.67 4.26 3.02
N GLN A 189 16.40 4.95 4.13
CA GLN A 189 16.08 4.31 5.41
C GLN A 189 14.61 3.89 5.55
N PHE A 190 13.73 4.29 4.62
CA PHE A 190 12.32 3.86 4.63
C PHE A 190 12.15 2.49 3.97
N HIS A 191 10.99 1.89 4.20
CA HIS A 191 10.59 0.64 3.56
C HIS A 191 10.83 0.70 2.04
N THR A 192 11.45 -0.33 1.46
CA THR A 192 11.90 -0.40 0.04
C THR A 192 13.05 0.53 -0.35
N GLY A 193 13.65 1.24 0.60
CA GLY A 193 14.71 2.22 0.35
C GLY A 193 14.22 3.46 -0.40
N ASN A 194 12.92 3.75 -0.35
CA ASN A 194 12.30 4.86 -1.06
C ASN A 194 10.91 5.18 -0.48
N VAL A 195 10.22 6.15 -1.09
CA VAL A 195 8.79 6.36 -0.92
C VAL A 195 8.02 5.12 -1.37
N PHE A 196 6.97 4.79 -0.64
CA PHE A 196 6.00 3.76 -0.93
C PHE A 196 4.81 4.34 -1.72
N PRO A 197 4.75 4.12 -3.04
CA PRO A 197 3.67 4.66 -3.84
C PRO A 197 2.39 3.84 -3.68
N ILE A 198 1.27 4.53 -3.46
CA ILE A 198 -0.08 3.99 -3.56
C ILE A 198 -0.77 4.70 -4.70
N VAL A 199 -1.05 3.97 -5.77
CA VAL A 199 -1.61 4.52 -6.99
C VAL A 199 -2.93 3.86 -7.29
N ALA A 200 -4.01 4.63 -7.22
CA ALA A 200 -5.33 4.23 -7.68
C ALA A 200 -5.55 4.68 -9.13
N GLY A 201 -5.88 3.72 -9.99
CA GLY A 201 -6.21 3.94 -11.38
C GLY A 201 -7.67 4.27 -11.62
N ALA A 202 -7.98 4.63 -12.87
CA ALA A 202 -9.32 5.06 -13.28
C ALA A 202 -10.34 3.90 -13.30
N PHE A 203 -9.89 2.66 -13.44
CA PHE A 203 -10.75 1.47 -13.55
C PHE A 203 -10.63 0.58 -12.31
N SER A 204 -10.43 1.21 -11.14
CA SER A 204 -10.28 0.56 -9.84
C SER A 204 -9.05 -0.32 -9.70
N GLU A 205 -8.12 -0.29 -10.66
CA GLU A 205 -6.83 -0.95 -10.49
C GLU A 205 -5.96 -0.18 -9.50
N VAL A 206 -5.14 -0.90 -8.74
CA VAL A 206 -4.11 -0.32 -7.89
C VAL A 206 -2.74 -0.84 -8.30
N ASN A 207 -1.67 -0.11 -7.99
CA ASN A 207 -0.33 -0.64 -8.21
C ASN A 207 -0.07 -1.88 -7.34
N GLU A 208 0.81 -2.75 -7.82
CA GLU A 208 1.08 -4.05 -7.22
C GLU A 208 1.53 -3.95 -5.76
N ASP A 209 2.41 -3.00 -5.45
CA ASP A 209 2.90 -2.78 -4.09
C ASP A 209 1.76 -2.38 -3.13
N ALA A 210 0.84 -1.51 -3.58
CA ALA A 210 -0.33 -1.16 -2.78
C ALA A 210 -1.27 -2.35 -2.55
N SER A 211 -1.47 -3.20 -3.56
CA SER A 211 -2.26 -4.44 -3.42
C SER A 211 -1.65 -5.38 -2.37
N LYS A 212 -0.31 -5.56 -2.41
CA LYS A 212 0.43 -6.35 -1.41
C LYS A 212 0.32 -5.75 -0.02
N LEU A 213 0.46 -4.42 0.10
CA LEU A 213 0.33 -3.72 1.37
C LEU A 213 -1.05 -3.95 1.99
N VAL A 214 -2.13 -3.71 1.25
CA VAL A 214 -3.50 -3.89 1.74
C VAL A 214 -3.74 -5.34 2.15
N THR A 215 -3.24 -6.30 1.37
CA THR A 215 -3.33 -7.73 1.71
C THR A 215 -2.60 -8.05 3.02
N ASN A 216 -1.39 -7.51 3.21
CA ASN A 216 -0.62 -7.71 4.42
C ASN A 216 -1.29 -7.05 5.65
N LEU A 217 -1.78 -5.82 5.52
CA LEU A 217 -2.50 -5.11 6.59
C LEU A 217 -3.78 -5.86 6.98
N ALA A 218 -4.53 -6.38 6.01
CA ALA A 218 -5.71 -7.20 6.27
C ALA A 218 -5.35 -8.49 7.04
N ARG A 219 -4.29 -9.19 6.64
CA ARG A 219 -3.79 -10.37 7.35
C ARG A 219 -3.38 -10.06 8.78
N LEU A 220 -2.65 -8.96 8.98
CA LEU A 220 -2.21 -8.52 10.30
C LEU A 220 -3.40 -8.20 11.20
N HIS A 221 -4.40 -7.47 10.70
CA HIS A 221 -5.61 -7.19 11.45
C HIS A 221 -6.37 -8.46 11.83
N CYS A 222 -6.44 -9.45 10.93
CA CYS A 222 -7.09 -10.73 11.21
C CYS A 222 -6.31 -11.57 12.23
N GLN A 223 -4.97 -11.63 12.12
CA GLN A 223 -4.11 -12.26 13.12
C GLN A 223 -4.26 -11.57 14.47
N ASP A 224 -4.38 -10.23 14.47
CA ASP A 224 -4.54 -9.45 15.68
C ASP A 224 -5.85 -9.68 16.42
N ARG A 225 -6.89 -10.08 15.68
CA ARG A 225 -8.16 -10.49 16.26
C ARG A 225 -8.17 -11.95 16.69
N LEU A 226 -7.38 -12.82 16.06
CA LEU A 226 -7.34 -14.24 16.40
C LEU A 226 -6.72 -14.47 17.79
N TRP A 227 -5.73 -13.68 18.20
CA TRP A 227 -5.18 -13.76 19.57
C TRP A 227 -6.02 -13.03 20.63
N LYS A 228 -6.95 -12.16 20.23
CA LYS A 228 -7.94 -11.53 21.12
C LYS A 228 -9.19 -12.37 21.35
N VAL A 229 -9.37 -13.45 20.58
CA VAL A 229 -10.28 -14.53 20.98
C VAL A 229 -9.49 -15.36 21.97
N ASP A 230 -9.55 -14.95 23.24
CA ASP A 230 -9.09 -15.78 24.34
C ASP A 230 -9.65 -17.19 24.16
N VAL A 231 -8.75 -18.16 23.98
CA VAL A 231 -8.99 -19.56 24.34
C VAL A 231 -9.03 -19.59 25.87
N THR A 232 -10.09 -18.99 26.41
CA THR A 232 -10.63 -19.30 27.72
C THR A 232 -12.12 -19.60 27.56
N THR A 233 -12.48 -20.23 26.45
CA THR A 233 -13.65 -21.11 26.45
C THR A 233 -13.25 -22.33 27.27
N SER A 234 -13.53 -22.23 28.56
CA SER A 234 -13.75 -23.37 29.45
C SER A 234 -14.30 -24.55 28.65
N GLN A 235 -13.57 -25.66 28.64
CA GLN A 235 -14.10 -26.94 28.23
C GLN A 235 -15.47 -27.13 28.92
N PRO A 236 -16.57 -27.37 28.20
CA PRO A 236 -17.63 -28.14 28.80
C PRO A 236 -17.02 -29.51 29.04
N GLN A 237 -16.76 -29.82 30.31
CA GLN A 237 -16.46 -31.14 30.81
C GLN A 237 -17.59 -32.05 30.33
N GLN A 238 -17.40 -32.69 29.18
CA GLN A 238 -18.29 -33.72 28.69
C GLN A 238 -18.12 -34.87 29.66
N GLU A 239 -19.08 -34.98 30.56
CA GLU A 239 -19.28 -36.08 31.48
C GLU A 239 -19.35 -37.38 30.66
N ARG A 240 -18.18 -37.97 30.37
CA ARG A 240 -18.09 -39.36 29.95
C ARG A 240 -18.45 -40.19 31.16
N GLN A 241 -19.75 -40.42 31.33
CA GLN A 241 -20.23 -41.53 32.12
C GLN A 241 -19.68 -42.80 31.49
N CYS A 242 -18.64 -43.35 32.12
CA CYS A 242 -18.13 -44.67 31.84
C CYS A 242 -19.21 -45.69 32.22
N LEU A 243 -19.89 -46.25 31.23
CA LEU A 243 -20.62 -47.51 31.40
C LEU A 243 -19.58 -48.65 31.55
N PRO A 244 -19.64 -49.49 32.59
CA PRO A 244 -18.73 -50.61 32.74
C PRO A 244 -19.06 -51.70 31.71
N ASN A 245 -18.05 -52.08 30.94
CA ASN A 245 -18.07 -53.26 30.08
C ASN A 245 -18.11 -54.52 30.96
N HIS A 246 -19.28 -55.15 31.09
CA HIS A 246 -19.36 -56.54 31.50
C HIS A 246 -19.33 -57.43 30.26
N ALA A 247 -18.25 -58.19 30.12
CA ALA A 247 -18.09 -59.26 29.16
C ALA A 247 -19.18 -60.32 29.37
N VAL A 248 -19.97 -60.61 28.33
CA VAL A 248 -20.82 -61.80 28.27
C VAL A 248 -20.12 -62.84 27.43
N THR A 249 -19.64 -63.89 28.09
CA THR A 249 -19.04 -65.08 27.50
C THR A 249 -20.13 -65.89 26.80
N VAL A 250 -20.02 -66.06 25.49
CA VAL A 250 -20.88 -66.98 24.73
C VAL A 250 -20.40 -68.41 25.00
N GLN A 251 -21.12 -69.16 25.85
CA GLN A 251 -20.93 -70.61 25.97
C GLN A 251 -21.69 -71.34 24.86
N ALA A 252 -20.95 -72.17 24.14
CA ALA A 252 -21.44 -73.10 23.14
C ALA A 252 -22.37 -74.16 23.74
N ARG A 253 -23.51 -74.41 23.09
CA ARG A 253 -24.37 -75.58 23.37
C ARG A 253 -23.79 -76.81 22.67
N PRO A 254 -23.69 -77.97 23.33
CA PRO A 254 -23.40 -79.23 22.67
C PRO A 254 -24.67 -79.85 22.06
N LYS A 255 -24.43 -80.77 21.12
CA LYS A 255 -25.39 -81.45 20.27
C LYS A 255 -25.78 -82.81 20.88
N VAL A 256 -26.97 -83.29 20.49
CA VAL A 256 -27.48 -84.70 20.47
C VAL A 256 -28.32 -85.18 21.66
N ALA A 257 -29.61 -85.41 21.41
CA ALA A 257 -30.18 -86.76 21.18
C ALA A 257 -31.28 -86.65 20.12
#